data_AF-A0A349BBV2-F1
#
_entry.id   AF-A0A349BBV2-F1
#
_cell.length_a   1.000
_cell.length_b   1.000
_cell.length_c   1.000
_cell.angle_alpha   90.00
_cell.angle_beta   90.00
_cell.angle_gamma   90.00
#
_symmetry.space_group_name_H-M   'P 1'
#
loop_
_entity.id
_entity.type
_entity.pdbx_description
1 polymer ?
#
loop_
_entity_poly.entity_id
_entity_poly.type
_entity_poly.pdbx_seq_one_letter_code
_entity_poly.pdbx_strand_id
1 'polypeptide(L)'
;MADVTLPVGLVEARRTPVFDFDSLPAPLATSHRTTVWATLHVQEGDVDYSDLEGDEPRHERLEAGDSIVIPPDVLHRVDPSTDARFHLQFH
;
A
#
# COMPACT_ATOMS: atom_id res chain seq x y z
N MET A 1 7.93 15.15 -8.23
CA MET A 1 7.09 14.14 -7.58
C MET A 1 6.69 14.68 -6.22
N ALA A 2 5.41 15.02 -6.05
CA ALA A 2 4.92 15.47 -4.76
C ALA A 2 4.76 14.26 -3.84
N ASP A 3 5.31 14.37 -2.63
CA ASP A 3 5.18 13.34 -1.60
C ASP A 3 3.72 13.34 -1.09
N VAL A 4 3.01 12.23 -1.26
CA VAL A 4 1.62 12.10 -0.81
C VAL A 4 1.66 11.85 0.69
N THR A 5 1.10 12.79 1.45
CA THR A 5 1.06 12.70 2.91
C THR A 5 -0.38 12.54 3.39
N LEU A 6 -0.56 11.89 4.54
CA LEU A 6 -1.88 11.77 5.16
C LEU A 6 -2.43 13.16 5.52
N PRO A 7 -3.69 13.46 5.19
CA PRO A 7 -4.36 14.65 5.68
C PRO A 7 -4.33 14.74 7.21
N VAL A 8 -4.14 15.97 7.73
CA VAL A 8 -4.11 16.21 9.17
C VAL A 8 -5.44 15.85 9.82
N GLY A 9 -5.39 15.21 10.99
CA GLY A 9 -6.57 14.88 11.78
C GLY A 9 -7.24 13.55 11.43
N LEU A 10 -6.75 12.82 10.42
CA LEU A 10 -7.13 11.42 10.22
C LEU A 10 -6.60 10.55 11.36
N VAL A 11 -7.39 9.56 11.75
CA VAL A 11 -7.07 8.60 12.82
C VAL A 11 -7.20 7.18 12.29
N GLU A 12 -6.44 6.25 12.85
CA GLU A 12 -6.58 4.84 12.48
C GLU A 12 -8.00 4.33 12.78
N ALA A 13 -8.68 3.86 11.74
CA ALA A 13 -9.99 3.23 11.85
C ALA A 13 -9.87 1.69 11.88
N ARG A 14 -8.97 1.12 11.08
CA ARG A 14 -8.78 -0.33 10.97
C ARG A 14 -7.37 -0.66 10.51
N ARG A 15 -6.85 -1.80 10.97
CA ARG A 15 -5.64 -2.42 10.44
C ARG A 15 -5.91 -3.85 9.98
N THR A 16 -5.28 -4.28 8.89
CA THR A 16 -5.30 -5.69 8.49
C THR A 16 -4.42 -6.54 9.40
N PRO A 17 -4.59 -7.88 9.40
CA PRO A 17 -3.50 -8.79 9.74
C PRO A 17 -2.27 -8.52 8.85
N VAL A 18 -1.13 -9.04 9.27
CA VAL A 18 0.05 -9.09 8.39
C VAL A 18 -0.22 -10.09 7.27
N PHE A 19 -0.04 -9.64 6.04
CA PHE A 19 0.00 -10.48 4.86
C PHE A 19 1.44 -10.97 4.61
N ASP A 20 1.52 -12.17 4.07
CA ASP A 20 2.70 -12.81 3.52
C ASP A 20 2.32 -13.43 2.16
N PHE A 21 3.27 -14.11 1.53
CA PHE A 21 3.05 -14.75 0.22
C PHE A 21 1.85 -15.73 0.20
N ASP A 22 1.61 -16.44 1.31
CA ASP A 22 0.55 -17.46 1.40
C ASP A 22 -0.81 -16.88 1.79
N SER A 23 -0.82 -15.76 2.52
CA SER A 23 -2.02 -15.14 3.08
C SER A 23 -2.50 -13.90 2.32
N LEU A 24 -1.77 -13.46 1.29
CA LEU A 24 -2.17 -12.34 0.43
C LEU A 24 -3.52 -12.65 -0.25
N PRO A 25 -4.58 -11.88 0.02
CA PRO A 25 -5.86 -12.07 -0.65
C PRO A 25 -5.72 -11.81 -2.15
N ALA A 26 -6.24 -12.71 -2.97
CA ALA A 26 -6.19 -12.61 -4.44
C ALA A 26 -6.58 -11.23 -5.00
N PRO A 27 -7.57 -10.49 -4.44
CA PRO A 27 -7.88 -9.14 -4.91
C PRO A 27 -6.72 -8.14 -4.76
N LEU A 28 -5.92 -8.25 -3.69
CA LEU A 28 -4.77 -7.35 -3.46
C LEU A 28 -3.60 -7.66 -4.39
N ALA A 29 -3.52 -8.89 -4.91
CA ALA A 29 -2.53 -9.28 -5.92
C ALA A 29 -2.87 -8.75 -7.34
N THR A 30 -4.00 -8.06 -7.49
CA THR A 30 -4.46 -7.45 -8.76
C THR A 30 -4.60 -5.94 -8.62
N SER A 31 -4.86 -5.23 -9.72
CA SER A 31 -5.13 -3.80 -9.67
C SER A 31 -6.45 -3.50 -8.97
N HIS A 32 -6.43 -2.58 -8.01
CA HIS A 32 -7.61 -2.24 -7.21
C HIS A 32 -7.56 -0.80 -6.71
N ARG A 33 -8.66 -0.37 -6.08
CA ARG A 33 -8.81 0.94 -5.44
C ARG A 33 -9.18 0.78 -3.98
N THR A 34 -8.77 1.71 -3.14
CA THR A 34 -9.30 1.88 -1.78
C THR A 34 -10.29 3.04 -1.75
N THR A 35 -11.37 2.94 -0.97
CA THR A 35 -12.35 4.03 -0.81
C THR A 35 -11.99 4.99 0.32
N VAL A 36 -10.94 4.69 1.09
CA VAL A 36 -10.45 5.46 2.23
C VAL A 36 -8.94 5.64 2.14
N TRP A 37 -8.38 6.55 2.93
CA TRP A 37 -6.94 6.70 3.03
C TRP A 37 -6.33 5.45 3.63
N ALA A 38 -5.24 4.99 3.04
CA ALA A 38 -4.50 3.85 3.56
C ALA A 38 -3.01 4.14 3.65
N THR A 39 -2.33 3.39 4.50
CA THR A 39 -0.87 3.36 4.58
C THR A 39 -0.43 1.90 4.54
N LEU A 40 0.43 1.57 3.59
CA LEU A 40 1.07 0.26 3.51
C LEU A 40 2.39 0.31 4.27
N HIS A 41 2.59 -0.62 5.19
CA HIS A 41 3.80 -0.74 6.00
C HIS A 41 4.49 -2.07 5.73
N VAL A 42 5.76 -2.03 5.31
CA VAL A 42 6.59 -3.22 5.07
C VAL A 42 7.40 -3.57 6.32
N GLN A 43 7.33 -4.82 6.76
CA GLN A 43 8.02 -5.34 7.93
C GLN A 43 9.23 -6.20 7.56
N GLU A 44 9.15 -6.92 6.45
CA GLU A 44 10.17 -7.84 5.94
C GLU A 44 10.05 -7.92 4.41
N GLY A 45 11.13 -8.28 3.73
CA GLY A 45 11.22 -8.30 2.27
C GLY A 45 11.02 -6.93 1.63
N ASP A 46 10.47 -6.93 0.43
CA ASP A 46 10.08 -5.72 -0.29
C ASP A 46 8.71 -5.83 -1.00
N VAL A 47 8.10 -4.67 -1.25
CA VAL A 47 6.84 -4.52 -1.98
C VAL A 47 7.00 -3.45 -3.04
N ASP A 48 6.81 -3.82 -4.30
CA ASP A 48 6.70 -2.86 -5.40
C ASP A 48 5.27 -2.31 -5.46
N TYR A 49 5.14 -0.99 -5.28
CA TYR A 49 3.89 -0.26 -5.38
C TYR A 49 3.84 0.53 -6.69
N SER A 50 2.70 0.53 -7.36
CA SER A 50 2.50 1.32 -8.59
C SER A 50 1.11 1.95 -8.64
N ASP A 51 1.04 3.27 -8.83
CA ASP A 51 -0.17 3.93 -9.30
C ASP A 51 -0.33 3.63 -10.80
N LEU A 52 -1.54 3.23 -11.20
CA LEU A 52 -1.85 2.83 -12.58
C LEU A 52 -2.67 3.90 -13.32
N GLU A 53 -2.99 5.00 -12.66
CA GLU A 53 -3.69 6.15 -13.23
C GLU A 53 -3.11 7.48 -12.73
N GLY A 54 -3.44 8.57 -13.42
CA GLY A 54 -2.94 9.92 -13.14
C GLY A 54 -1.87 10.39 -14.12
N ASP A 55 -1.59 11.71 -14.10
CA ASP A 55 -0.60 12.34 -14.98
C ASP A 55 0.85 12.03 -14.59
N GLU A 56 1.09 11.70 -13.31
CA GLU A 56 2.40 11.35 -12.75
C GLU A 56 2.30 10.07 -11.88
N PRO A 57 2.23 8.87 -12.49
CA PRO A 57 2.08 7.63 -11.75
C PRO A 57 3.33 7.32 -10.91
N ARG A 58 3.13 7.08 -9.60
CA ARG A 58 4.22 6.66 -8.69
C ARG A 58 4.57 5.20 -8.92
N HIS A 59 5.87 4.91 -8.91
CA HIS A 59 6.42 3.56 -8.89
C HIS A 59 7.50 3.51 -7.83
N GLU A 60 7.24 2.82 -6.74
CA GLU A 60 8.08 2.84 -5.54
C GLU A 60 8.33 1.41 -5.06
N ARG A 61 9.60 1.07 -4.83
CA ARG A 61 9.99 -0.17 -4.16
C ARG A 61 10.17 0.13 -2.69
N LEU A 62 9.36 -0.51 -1.86
CA LEU A 62 9.35 -0.32 -0.41
C LEU A 62 10.10 -1.48 0.25
N GLU A 63 11.12 -1.19 1.04
CA GLU A 63 11.90 -2.18 1.78
C GLU A 63 11.41 -2.26 3.24
N ALA A 64 11.92 -3.24 3.99
CA ALA A 64 11.57 -3.39 5.40
C ALA A 64 11.81 -2.10 6.22
N GLY A 65 10.75 -1.61 6.86
CA GLY A 65 10.75 -0.34 7.59
C GLY A 65 10.11 0.83 6.82
N ASP A 66 9.93 0.69 5.51
CA ASP A 66 9.29 1.71 4.68
C ASP A 66 7.76 1.67 4.77
N SER A 67 7.16 2.79 4.37
CA SER A 67 5.72 2.88 4.22
C SER A 67 5.33 3.88 3.13
N ILE A 68 4.18 3.65 2.49
CA ILE A 68 3.62 4.57 1.51
C ILE A 68 2.16 4.91 1.83
N VAL A 69 1.79 6.17 1.61
CA VAL A 69 0.40 6.63 1.70
C VAL A 69 -0.31 6.41 0.36
N ILE A 70 -1.49 5.78 0.45
CA ILE A 70 -2.36 5.45 -0.67
C ILE A 70 -3.63 6.31 -0.52
N PRO A 71 -3.85 7.29 -1.40
CA PRO A 71 -5.06 8.10 -1.38
C PRO A 71 -6.30 7.31 -1.84
N PRO A 72 -7.50 7.74 -1.44
CA PRO A 72 -8.75 7.16 -1.93
C PRO A 72 -8.87 7.26 -3.45
N ASP A 73 -9.55 6.27 -4.03
CA ASP A 73 -9.97 6.21 -5.44
C ASP A 73 -8.84 6.21 -6.48
N VAL A 74 -7.58 5.99 -6.05
CA VAL A 74 -6.45 5.77 -6.95
C VAL A 74 -6.28 4.27 -7.24
N LEU A 75 -6.34 3.92 -8.53
CA LEU A 75 -6.06 2.59 -9.05
C LEU A 75 -4.58 2.30 -8.89
N HIS A 76 -4.27 1.29 -8.09
CA HIS A 76 -2.90 0.90 -7.81
C HIS A 76 -2.76 -0.62 -7.84
N ARG A 77 -1.51 -1.07 -7.81
CA ARG A 77 -1.12 -2.46 -7.65
C ARG A 77 0.01 -2.56 -6.64
N VAL A 78 0.01 -3.67 -5.90
CA VAL A 78 1.14 -4.11 -5.06
C VAL A 78 1.67 -5.42 -5.61
N ASP A 79 3.00 -5.54 -5.67
CA ASP A 79 3.71 -6.76 -6.05
C ASP A 79 4.73 -7.09 -4.94
N PRO A 80 4.34 -7.91 -3.96
CA PRO A 80 5.22 -8.28 -2.86
C PRO A 80 6.19 -9.38 -3.28
N SER A 81 7.43 -9.26 -2.81
CA SER A 81 8.43 -10.34 -2.83
C SER A 81 7.96 -11.59 -2.06
N THR A 82 8.58 -12.74 -2.33
CA THR A 82 8.19 -14.02 -1.71
C THR A 82 8.42 -14.07 -0.19
N ASP A 83 9.32 -13.26 0.32
CA ASP A 83 9.64 -13.07 1.75
C ASP A 83 8.98 -11.83 2.35
N ALA A 84 8.14 -11.12 1.58
CA ALA A 84 7.46 -9.92 2.05
C ALA A 84 6.54 -10.21 3.22
N ARG A 85 6.58 -9.33 4.22
CA ARG A 85 5.57 -9.25 5.28
C ARG A 85 5.12 -7.82 5.42
N PHE A 86 3.84 -7.56 5.25
CA PHE A 86 3.32 -6.19 5.27
C PHE A 86 1.87 -6.14 5.77
N HIS A 87 1.40 -4.94 6.13
CA HIS A 87 -0.01 -4.74 6.48
C HIS A 87 -0.50 -3.39 5.98
N LEU A 88 -1.82 -3.24 5.93
CA LEU A 88 -2.48 -1.99 5.59
C LEU A 88 -3.14 -1.40 6.84
N GLN A 89 -2.89 -0.11 7.06
CA GLN A 89 -3.60 0.73 8.02
C GLN A 89 -4.57 1.63 7.25
N PHE A 90 -5.83 1.68 7.66
CA PHE A 90 -6.88 2.50 7.05
C PHE A 90 -7.31 3.62 8.01
N HIS A 91 -7.54 4.81 7.46
CA HIS A 91 -7.91 6.03 8.19
C HIS A 91 -9.22 6.63 7.68
#